data_AF-A0A2D3WTM1-F1
#
_entry.id   AF-A0A2D3WTM1-F1
#
_cell.length_a   1.000
_cell.length_b   1.000
_cell.length_c   1.000
_cell.angle_alpha   90.00
_cell.angle_beta   90.00
_cell.angle_gamma   90.00
#
_symmetry.space_group_name_H-M   'P 1'
#
loop_
_entity.id
_entity.type
_entity.pdbx_description
1 polymer ?
#
loop_
_entity_poly.entity_id
_entity_poly.type
_entity_poly.pdbx_seq_one_letter_code
_entity_poly.pdbx_strand_id
1 'polypeptide(L)'
;MNASKPMYDFKMFLNAGGNDILMFRAWVVDEDTYYLQEVPNFKIHESYKNIFLSALNGELSIQEFEIENEQVNIHERSQVHHENIEGIFNAASSFIAQYYGLRTTFEQITLKNMVRFRYDGPELNIGYGLDPNIAGKIYHTSDELIKSIAVNNTNFQGIHQVSAQAGSTVIPYISETIDTEAIEILKKAMNDIKLSMVDRDFSNSDHRLSGLYKNFIKKLVKVKSIPGIKVFELIVGDDDTGIKLSDLSLISDANSRLYNRQISRVGKVHRPAFSLIGNPSIYSASVIIDGKEFSVHIKTDNVNFDHMIRILNENVEQLVEVEGYTKSEATIEAVNIRRHYIVENNE
;
A
#
# COMPACT_ATOMS: atom_id res chain seq x y z
N MET A 1 -17.10 11.60 24.51
CA MET A 1 -15.87 11.98 23.80
C MET A 1 -14.71 11.59 24.68
N ASN A 2 -14.02 10.49 24.38
CA ASN A 2 -12.77 10.17 25.06
C ASN A 2 -11.72 11.12 24.49
N ALA A 3 -11.07 11.93 25.33
CA ALA A 3 -9.90 12.68 24.92
C ALA A 3 -8.88 11.67 24.36
N SER A 4 -8.50 11.82 23.10
CA SER A 4 -7.43 11.03 22.51
C SER A 4 -6.18 11.24 23.36
N LYS A 5 -5.57 10.15 23.85
CA LYS A 5 -4.28 10.22 24.52
C LYS A 5 -3.29 10.98 23.62
N PRO A 6 -2.43 11.86 24.19
CA PRO A 6 -1.40 12.53 23.41
C PRO A 6 -0.51 11.47 22.76
N MET A 7 -0.13 11.70 21.51
CA MET A 7 0.80 10.85 20.78
C MET A 7 2.09 11.61 20.58
N TYR A 8 3.21 10.94 20.76
CA TYR A 8 4.53 11.53 20.68
C TYR A 8 5.33 10.91 19.55
N ASP A 9 6.10 11.72 18.87
CA ASP A 9 6.97 11.33 17.77
C ASP A 9 8.42 11.32 18.23
N PHE A 10 8.98 10.12 18.36
CA PHE A 10 10.37 9.90 18.71
C PHE A 10 11.19 9.59 17.46
N LYS A 11 12.26 10.34 17.22
CA LYS A 11 13.20 10.10 16.11
C LYS A 11 14.62 10.02 16.62
N MET A 12 15.43 9.19 15.96
CA MET A 12 16.89 9.19 16.11
C MET A 12 17.57 9.49 14.77
N PHE A 13 18.56 10.35 14.82
CA PHE A 13 19.34 10.80 13.67
C PHE A 13 20.82 10.50 13.88
N LEU A 14 21.46 10.02 12.82
CA LEU A 14 22.91 9.98 12.73
C LEU A 14 23.39 11.32 12.15
N ASN A 15 24.27 12.01 12.85
CA ASN A 15 24.92 13.20 12.30
C ASN A 15 26.11 12.75 11.43
N ALA A 16 25.93 12.83 10.11
CA ALA A 16 26.97 12.47 9.14
C ALA A 16 27.35 13.72 8.31
N GLY A 17 28.42 14.40 8.70
CA GLY A 17 28.99 15.50 7.92
C GLY A 17 28.11 16.75 7.81
N GLY A 18 27.29 17.04 8.83
CA GLY A 18 26.45 18.24 8.88
C GLY A 18 25.01 18.05 8.39
N ASN A 19 24.64 16.84 7.95
CA ASN A 19 23.26 16.47 7.67
C ASN A 19 22.78 15.40 8.65
N ASP A 20 21.57 15.60 9.18
CA ASP A 20 20.89 14.61 9.99
C ASP A 20 20.26 13.54 9.09
N ILE A 21 20.73 12.30 9.23
CA ILE A 21 20.13 11.15 8.55
C ILE A 21 19.19 10.48 9.54
N LEU A 22 17.89 10.42 9.22
CA LEU A 22 16.92 9.68 10.02
C LEU A 22 17.26 8.18 10.01
N MET A 23 17.43 7.58 11.18
CA MET A 23 17.82 6.18 11.34
C MET A 23 16.72 5.34 11.97
N PHE A 24 15.89 5.97 12.81
CA PHE A 24 14.82 5.33 13.55
C PHE A 24 13.71 6.34 13.82
N ARG A 25 12.47 5.89 13.71
CA ARG A 25 11.28 6.66 14.11
C ARG A 25 10.27 5.74 14.77
N ALA A 26 9.70 6.20 15.87
CA ALA A 26 8.63 5.53 16.57
C ALA A 26 7.61 6.56 17.03
N TRP A 27 6.34 6.20 17.02
CA TRP A 27 5.30 6.98 17.66
C TRP A 27 4.84 6.31 18.93
N VAL A 28 4.74 7.06 20.03
CA VAL A 28 4.45 6.56 21.38
C VAL A 28 3.12 7.15 21.84
N VAL A 29 2.18 6.30 22.25
CA VAL A 29 0.89 6.72 22.83
C VAL A 29 0.92 6.54 24.34
N ASP A 30 1.39 5.37 24.79
CA ASP A 30 1.72 5.09 26.18
C ASP A 30 2.93 4.12 26.27
N GLU A 31 3.32 3.74 27.49
CA GLU A 31 4.42 2.80 27.75
C GLU A 31 4.22 1.44 27.05
N ASP A 32 2.96 1.00 26.92
CA ASP A 32 2.60 -0.27 26.30
C ASP A 32 2.27 -0.16 24.80
N THR A 33 2.00 1.06 24.32
CA THR A 33 1.45 1.30 22.98
C THR A 33 2.36 2.22 22.17
N TYR A 34 3.11 1.62 21.24
CA TYR A 34 3.95 2.35 20.29
C TYR A 34 3.89 1.73 18.89
N TYR A 35 4.25 2.52 17.88
CA TYR A 35 4.27 2.14 16.47
C TYR A 35 5.66 2.42 15.89
N LEU A 36 6.32 1.41 15.37
CA LEU A 36 7.64 1.54 14.75
C LEU A 36 7.51 1.83 13.26
N GLN A 37 8.35 2.73 12.75
CA GLN A 37 8.43 2.99 11.32
C GLN A 37 9.65 2.28 10.71
N GLU A 38 9.45 1.66 9.55
CA GLU A 38 10.55 1.25 8.68
C GLU A 38 11.15 2.47 7.98
N VAL A 39 12.42 2.77 8.26
CA VAL A 39 13.13 3.92 7.68
C VAL A 39 13.83 3.49 6.39
N PRO A 40 13.72 4.25 5.26
CA PRO A 40 14.41 3.91 4.02
C PRO A 40 15.91 3.67 4.24
N ASN A 41 16.45 2.61 3.65
CA ASN A 41 17.84 2.13 3.79
C ASN A 41 18.26 1.59 5.17
N PHE A 42 17.52 1.91 6.24
CA PHE A 42 17.83 1.46 7.61
C PHE A 42 16.89 0.38 8.14
N LYS A 43 15.72 0.23 7.51
CA LYS A 43 14.62 -0.62 7.95
C LYS A 43 14.21 -0.30 9.41
N ILE A 44 13.59 -1.25 10.11
CA ILE A 44 13.50 -1.21 11.58
C ILE A 44 14.81 -1.81 12.10
N HIS A 45 15.82 -0.97 12.30
CA HIS A 45 17.13 -1.43 12.73
C HIS A 45 17.09 -1.90 14.20
N GLU A 46 17.42 -3.17 14.46
CA GLU A 46 17.26 -3.77 15.80
C GLU A 46 18.06 -3.04 16.89
N SER A 47 19.27 -2.55 16.61
CA SER A 47 20.04 -1.79 17.60
C SER A 47 19.34 -0.51 18.07
N TYR A 48 18.73 0.26 17.15
CA TYR A 48 18.02 1.49 17.52
C TYR A 48 16.67 1.17 18.16
N LYS A 49 16.00 0.11 17.71
CA LYS A 49 14.80 -0.38 18.39
C LYS A 49 15.10 -0.77 19.85
N ASN A 50 16.20 -1.47 20.12
CA ASN A 50 16.58 -1.84 21.48
C ASN A 50 16.89 -0.60 22.33
N ILE A 51 17.63 0.39 21.80
CA ILE A 51 17.87 1.66 22.49
C ILE A 51 16.55 2.37 22.81
N PHE A 52 15.62 2.42 21.86
CA PHE A 52 14.29 3.00 22.07
C PHE A 52 13.48 2.27 23.14
N LEU A 53 13.48 0.93 23.14
CA LEU A 53 12.74 0.14 24.13
C LEU A 53 13.36 0.28 25.52
N SER A 54 14.69 0.23 25.63
CA SER A 54 15.39 0.50 26.89
C SER A 54 15.12 1.93 27.37
N ALA A 55 15.03 2.91 26.46
CA ALA A 55 14.61 4.26 26.81
C ALA A 55 13.18 4.25 27.36
N LEU A 56 12.23 3.71 26.61
CA LEU A 56 10.80 3.66 26.95
C LEU A 56 10.54 2.98 28.30
N ASN A 57 11.28 1.91 28.61
CA ASN A 57 11.16 1.19 29.87
C ASN A 57 11.93 1.83 31.05
N GLY A 58 12.69 2.91 30.82
CA GLY A 58 13.59 3.48 31.83
C GLY A 58 14.80 2.61 32.18
N GLU A 59 15.14 1.66 31.31
CA GLU A 59 16.18 0.61 31.49
C GLU A 59 17.51 0.97 30.81
N LEU A 60 17.69 2.23 30.36
CA LEU A 60 18.98 2.67 29.85
C LEU A 60 20.03 2.66 30.97
N SER A 61 20.92 1.67 30.92
CA SER A 61 22.05 1.49 31.83
C SER A 61 23.36 1.45 31.05
N ILE A 62 24.44 2.02 31.61
CA ILE A 62 25.80 1.81 31.11
C ILE A 62 26.67 1.32 32.25
N GLN A 63 27.53 0.37 31.92
CA GLN A 63 28.66 -0.01 32.75
C GLN A 63 29.80 0.96 32.47
N GLU A 64 30.05 1.87 33.42
CA GLU A 64 31.26 2.69 33.42
C GLU A 64 32.41 1.85 33.99
N PHE A 65 33.55 1.89 33.30
CA PHE A 65 34.78 1.22 33.73
C PHE A 65 35.74 2.28 34.26
N GLU A 66 36.02 2.22 35.56
CA GLU A 66 37.10 2.99 36.16
C GLU A 66 38.28 2.06 36.43
N ILE A 67 39.47 2.45 35.96
CA ILE A 67 40.71 1.73 36.27
C ILE A 67 41.41 2.50 37.39
N GLU A 68 41.31 1.97 38.60
CA GLU A 68 42.07 2.47 39.76
C GLU A 68 43.05 1.40 40.22
N ASN A 69 44.34 1.77 40.35
CA ASN A 69 45.39 0.88 40.85
C ASN A 69 45.40 -0.51 40.19
N GLU A 70 45.31 -0.56 38.85
CA GLU A 70 45.28 -1.80 38.06
C GLU A 70 44.05 -2.71 38.29
N GLN A 71 43.04 -2.24 39.04
CA GLN A 71 41.75 -2.91 39.18
C GLN A 71 40.69 -2.21 38.33
N VAL A 72 39.87 -3.00 37.65
CA VAL A 72 38.72 -2.51 36.88
C VAL A 72 37.50 -2.50 37.82
N ASN A 73 37.06 -1.31 38.22
CA ASN A 73 35.80 -1.12 38.92
C ASN A 73 34.69 -0.92 37.88
N ILE A 74 33.63 -1.73 37.98
CA ILE A 74 32.45 -1.63 37.13
C ILE A 74 31.37 -0.91 37.93
N HIS A 75 31.01 0.30 37.51
CA HIS A 75 29.91 1.05 38.08
C HIS A 75 28.72 1.00 37.11
N GLU A 76 27.62 0.41 37.55
CA GLU A 76 26.37 0.49 36.81
C GLU A 76 25.67 1.80 37.19
N ARG A 77 25.64 2.76 36.27
CA ARG A 77 24.74 3.90 36.38
C ARG A 77 23.42 3.53 35.74
N SER A 78 22.51 3.01 36.56
CA SER A 78 21.08 2.97 36.22
C SER A 78 20.46 4.27 36.74
N GLN A 79 19.75 5.03 35.89
CA GLN A 79 18.64 5.87 36.33
C GLN A 79 18.01 6.64 35.18
N VAL A 80 16.81 6.22 34.80
CA VAL A 80 15.76 7.12 34.31
C VAL A 80 14.42 6.61 34.86
N HIS A 81 14.09 6.93 36.12
CA HIS A 81 12.72 6.77 36.62
C HIS A 81 12.00 8.11 36.49
N HIS A 82 11.04 8.18 35.57
CA HIS A 82 10.17 9.34 35.41
C HIS A 82 8.70 8.90 35.45
N GLU A 83 7.85 9.78 35.95
CA GLU A 83 6.41 9.51 36.15
C GLU A 83 5.60 9.57 34.83
N ASN A 84 6.23 10.00 33.73
CA ASN A 84 5.59 10.10 32.42
C ASN A 84 6.58 9.97 31.25
N ILE A 85 6.03 9.71 30.06
CA ILE A 85 6.77 9.43 28.81
C ILE A 85 7.64 10.62 28.37
N GLU A 86 7.17 11.85 28.56
CA GLU A 86 7.96 13.05 28.28
C GLU A 86 9.23 13.09 29.13
N GLY A 87 9.13 12.82 30.42
CA GLY A 87 10.27 12.73 31.31
C GLY A 87 11.25 11.64 30.86
N ILE A 88 10.73 10.44 30.55
CA ILE A 88 11.52 9.30 30.07
C ILE A 88 12.36 9.69 28.85
N PHE A 89 11.74 10.24 27.80
CA PHE A 89 12.48 10.56 26.56
C PHE A 89 13.34 11.83 26.66
N ASN A 90 12.98 12.79 27.51
CA ASN A 90 13.84 13.95 27.78
C ASN A 90 15.16 13.53 28.42
N ALA A 91 15.12 12.63 29.41
CA ALA A 91 16.32 12.10 30.05
C ALA A 91 17.09 11.13 29.13
N ALA A 92 16.39 10.24 28.42
CA ALA A 92 17.01 9.34 27.46
C ALA A 92 17.72 10.09 26.33
N SER A 93 17.25 11.26 25.91
CA SER A 93 17.84 12.05 24.83
C SER A 93 19.29 12.46 25.11
N SER A 94 19.59 12.94 26.32
CA SER A 94 20.96 13.29 26.71
C SER A 94 21.88 12.07 26.74
N PHE A 95 21.38 10.95 27.27
CA PHE A 95 22.09 9.69 27.33
C PHE A 95 22.39 9.13 25.92
N ILE A 96 21.37 9.10 25.05
CA ILE A 96 21.50 8.61 23.68
C ILE A 96 22.52 9.44 22.90
N ALA A 97 22.49 10.77 23.05
CA ALA A 97 23.45 11.67 22.42
C ALA A 97 24.88 11.44 22.91
N GLN A 98 25.08 11.33 24.23
CA GLN A 98 26.42 11.18 24.82
C GLN A 98 27.08 9.85 24.44
N TYR A 99 26.34 8.74 24.45
CA TYR A 99 26.92 7.40 24.37
C TYR A 99 26.76 6.72 23.01
N TYR A 100 25.78 7.12 22.21
CA TYR A 100 25.57 6.57 20.87
C TYR A 100 25.88 7.58 19.76
N GLY A 101 26.17 8.84 20.08
CA GLY A 101 26.42 9.89 19.09
C GLY A 101 25.21 10.19 18.21
N LEU A 102 24.00 9.88 18.69
CA LEU A 102 22.75 10.06 17.96
C LEU A 102 22.04 11.30 18.47
N ARG A 103 21.52 12.12 17.55
CA ARG A 103 20.57 13.17 17.94
C ARG A 103 19.18 12.56 18.05
N THR A 104 18.45 12.90 19.10
CA THR A 104 17.04 12.52 19.25
C THR A 104 16.11 13.73 19.12
N THR A 105 14.88 13.50 18.66
CA THR A 105 13.77 14.44 18.86
C THR A 105 12.61 13.70 19.48
N PHE A 106 11.91 14.36 20.39
CA PHE A 106 10.69 13.86 21.01
C PHE A 106 9.69 15.00 21.10
N GLU A 107 8.63 14.94 20.30
CA GLU A 107 7.66 16.02 20.20
C GLU A 107 6.25 15.45 20.29
N GLN A 108 5.37 16.13 21.04
CA GLN A 108 3.95 15.81 21.01
C GLN A 108 3.39 16.17 19.63
N ILE A 109 2.76 15.20 18.97
CA ILE A 109 2.11 15.38 17.67
C ILE A 109 0.60 15.31 17.80
N THR A 110 -0.09 16.10 16.99
CA THR A 110 -1.54 15.96 16.80
C THR A 110 -1.78 15.26 15.49
N LEU A 111 -2.30 14.04 15.57
CA LEU A 111 -2.71 13.27 14.40
C LEU A 111 -4.14 13.62 14.03
N LYS A 112 -4.38 13.76 12.74
CA LYS A 112 -5.69 14.05 12.17
C LYS A 112 -6.13 12.87 11.31
N ASN A 113 -7.40 12.49 11.40
CA ASN A 113 -7.98 11.54 10.45
C ASN A 113 -7.90 12.16 9.06
N MET A 114 -7.19 11.52 8.15
CA MET A 114 -7.16 11.93 6.75
C MET A 114 -8.33 11.26 6.02
N VAL A 115 -8.36 9.92 6.07
CA VAL A 115 -9.48 9.11 5.61
C VAL A 115 -9.67 7.92 6.54
N ARG A 116 -10.86 7.32 6.54
CA ARG A 116 -11.14 6.07 7.23
C ARG A 116 -11.78 5.09 6.25
N PHE A 117 -11.36 3.84 6.28
CA PHE A 117 -11.96 2.76 5.49
C PHE A 117 -12.93 1.99 6.36
N ARG A 118 -14.19 1.96 5.97
CA ARG A 118 -15.23 1.22 6.67
C ARG A 118 -15.61 -0.02 5.88
N TYR A 119 -15.56 -1.16 6.55
CA TYR A 119 -15.90 -2.48 6.05
C TYR A 119 -17.14 -2.98 6.80
N ASP A 120 -18.24 -3.15 6.08
CA ASP A 120 -19.56 -3.46 6.64
C ASP A 120 -20.09 -4.76 6.05
N GLY A 121 -20.61 -5.64 6.91
CA GLY A 121 -21.16 -6.94 6.53
C GLY A 121 -21.83 -7.66 7.70
N PRO A 122 -22.86 -8.49 7.48
CA PRO A 122 -23.55 -9.22 8.54
C PRO A 122 -22.60 -10.12 9.35
N GLU A 123 -21.65 -10.76 8.68
CA GLU A 123 -20.64 -11.66 9.27
C GLU A 123 -19.51 -10.90 9.97
N LEU A 124 -19.41 -9.58 9.75
CA LEU A 124 -18.46 -8.69 10.41
C LEU A 124 -19.05 -8.10 11.70
N ASN A 125 -20.31 -8.41 12.00
CA ASN A 125 -21.08 -7.88 13.12
C ASN A 125 -21.31 -8.96 14.18
N ILE A 126 -20.25 -9.30 14.92
CA ILE A 126 -20.37 -10.25 16.02
C ILE A 126 -19.84 -9.57 17.27
N GLY A 127 -20.71 -9.41 18.28
CA GLY A 127 -20.37 -8.87 19.61
C GLY A 127 -19.31 -9.67 20.39
N TYR A 128 -18.70 -10.67 19.76
CA TYR A 128 -17.63 -11.52 20.29
C TYR A 128 -16.26 -11.26 19.61
N GLY A 129 -16.17 -10.27 18.72
CA GLY A 129 -14.95 -9.94 17.96
C GLY A 129 -14.96 -10.50 16.54
N LEU A 130 -14.12 -9.94 15.68
CA LEU A 130 -13.92 -10.42 14.31
C LEU A 130 -13.08 -11.70 14.29
N ASP A 131 -13.42 -12.63 13.39
CA ASP A 131 -12.58 -13.79 13.08
C ASP A 131 -11.15 -13.33 12.73
N PRO A 132 -10.09 -13.90 13.35
CA PRO A 132 -8.72 -13.45 13.13
C PRO A 132 -8.26 -13.47 11.67
N ASN A 133 -8.75 -14.40 10.84
CA ASN A 133 -8.42 -14.47 9.43
C ASN A 133 -9.10 -13.34 8.64
N ILE A 134 -10.36 -13.04 8.97
CA ILE A 134 -11.09 -11.91 8.37
C ILE A 134 -10.44 -10.59 8.78
N ALA A 135 -10.13 -10.43 10.07
CA ALA A 135 -9.41 -9.28 10.59
C ALA A 135 -8.08 -9.11 9.84
N GLY A 136 -7.27 -10.17 9.74
CA GLY A 136 -6.01 -10.18 8.99
C GLY A 136 -6.15 -9.73 7.54
N LYS A 137 -7.21 -10.14 6.84
CA LYS A 137 -7.51 -9.67 5.48
C LYS A 137 -7.90 -8.20 5.42
N ILE A 138 -8.70 -7.71 6.37
CA ILE A 138 -9.06 -6.28 6.48
C ILE A 138 -7.79 -5.45 6.72
N TYR A 139 -6.92 -5.90 7.62
CA TYR A 139 -5.62 -5.25 7.90
C TYR A 139 -4.76 -5.17 6.65
N HIS A 140 -4.53 -6.32 6.00
CA HIS A 140 -3.71 -6.39 4.81
C HIS A 140 -4.26 -5.51 3.68
N THR A 141 -5.57 -5.57 3.43
CA THR A 141 -6.22 -4.75 2.39
C THR A 141 -6.10 -3.26 2.69
N SER A 142 -6.31 -2.85 3.95
CA SER A 142 -6.20 -1.45 4.36
C SER A 142 -4.78 -0.94 4.23
N ASP A 143 -3.78 -1.68 4.72
CA ASP A 143 -2.36 -1.36 4.58
C ASP A 143 -1.98 -1.14 3.11
N GLU A 144 -2.45 -1.99 2.21
CA GLU A 144 -2.21 -1.82 0.79
C GLU A 144 -2.88 -0.56 0.23
N LEU A 145 -4.13 -0.28 0.59
CA LEU A 145 -4.82 0.96 0.18
C LEU A 145 -4.05 2.18 0.68
N ILE A 146 -3.64 2.21 1.95
CA ILE A 146 -2.83 3.30 2.49
C ILE A 146 -1.50 3.44 1.75
N LYS A 147 -0.81 2.34 1.47
CA LYS A 147 0.44 2.38 0.70
C LYS A 147 0.23 3.01 -0.69
N SER A 148 -0.95 2.90 -1.31
CA SER A 148 -1.20 3.64 -2.56
C SER A 148 -1.33 5.15 -2.39
N ILE A 149 -1.78 5.59 -1.22
CA ILE A 149 -1.88 7.01 -0.84
C ILE A 149 -0.48 7.56 -0.53
N ALA A 150 0.32 6.83 0.23
CA ALA A 150 1.66 7.26 0.66
C ALA A 150 2.70 7.34 -0.49
N VAL A 151 2.64 6.43 -1.47
CA VAL A 151 3.66 6.34 -2.54
C VAL A 151 3.73 7.58 -3.44
N ASN A 152 2.64 8.34 -3.62
CA ASN A 152 2.64 9.50 -4.51
C ASN A 152 3.01 10.82 -3.81
N ASN A 153 3.45 10.76 -2.56
CA ASN A 153 3.48 11.93 -1.70
C ASN A 153 4.68 11.86 -0.73
N THR A 154 5.75 12.55 -1.09
CA THR A 154 6.90 12.81 -0.21
C THR A 154 6.41 13.50 1.06
N ASN A 155 6.58 12.83 2.21
CA ASN A 155 6.34 13.29 3.60
C ASN A 155 5.03 12.85 4.29
N PHE A 156 4.30 11.86 3.79
CA PHE A 156 3.13 11.33 4.49
C PHE A 156 3.45 10.02 5.21
N GLN A 157 3.39 10.06 6.53
CA GLN A 157 3.72 8.95 7.41
C GLN A 157 2.54 8.70 8.31
N GLY A 158 1.57 7.92 7.83
CA GLY A 158 0.36 7.68 8.60
C GLY A 158 0.43 6.43 9.46
N ILE A 159 -0.38 6.45 10.50
CA ILE A 159 -0.56 5.36 11.46
C ILE A 159 -1.93 4.72 11.23
N HIS A 160 -2.06 3.44 11.56
CA HIS A 160 -3.34 2.72 11.52
C HIS A 160 -3.70 2.24 12.90
N GLN A 161 -4.85 2.69 13.41
CA GLN A 161 -5.37 2.26 14.70
C GLN A 161 -6.77 1.69 14.53
N VAL A 162 -6.99 0.42 14.83
CA VAL A 162 -8.31 -0.17 14.62
C VAL A 162 -9.24 0.15 15.76
N SER A 163 -10.41 0.68 15.40
CA SER A 163 -11.56 0.74 16.29
C SER A 163 -12.62 -0.23 15.77
N ALA A 164 -12.81 -1.35 16.47
CA ALA A 164 -14.00 -2.16 16.27
C ALA A 164 -15.20 -1.39 16.84
N GLN A 165 -16.12 -0.98 15.98
CA GLN A 165 -17.43 -0.47 16.41
C GLN A 165 -18.47 -1.56 16.17
N ALA A 166 -19.53 -1.60 16.99
CA ALA A 166 -20.58 -2.59 16.83
C ALA A 166 -21.16 -2.52 15.40
N GLY A 167 -20.97 -3.60 14.62
CA GLY A 167 -21.49 -3.74 13.26
C GLY A 167 -20.70 -3.12 12.12
N SER A 168 -19.51 -2.58 12.38
CA SER A 168 -18.61 -2.07 11.35
C SER A 168 -17.15 -2.18 11.76
N THR A 169 -16.27 -2.48 10.82
CA THR A 169 -14.82 -2.33 11.04
C THR A 169 -14.35 -1.05 10.39
N VAL A 170 -13.89 -0.09 11.18
CA VAL A 170 -13.36 1.18 10.69
C VAL A 170 -11.86 1.22 10.92
N ILE A 171 -11.12 1.39 9.83
CA ILE A 171 -9.66 1.51 9.82
C ILE A 171 -9.30 2.96 9.45
N PRO A 172 -8.89 3.79 10.41
CA PRO A 172 -8.44 5.14 10.15
C PRO A 172 -7.03 5.14 9.53
N TYR A 173 -6.86 6.04 8.58
CA TYR A 173 -5.57 6.54 8.13
C TYR A 173 -5.40 7.93 8.73
N ILE A 174 -4.58 8.02 9.78
CA ILE A 174 -4.25 9.28 10.44
C ILE A 174 -2.90 9.80 9.95
N SER A 175 -2.76 11.12 9.87
CA SER A 175 -1.54 11.80 9.44
C SER A 175 -1.36 13.11 10.23
N GLU A 176 -0.12 13.58 10.35
CA GLU A 176 0.19 14.90 10.94
C GLU A 176 -0.32 16.05 10.05
N THR A 177 -0.32 15.83 8.72
CA THR A 177 -0.80 16.78 7.71
C THR A 177 -1.94 16.18 6.90
N ILE A 178 -2.95 17.00 6.59
CA ILE A 178 -4.07 16.62 5.72
C ILE A 178 -3.70 17.05 4.29
N ASP A 179 -3.58 16.08 3.38
CA ASP A 179 -3.48 16.39 1.95
C ASP A 179 -4.87 16.46 1.31
N THR A 180 -5.34 17.68 1.13
CA THR A 180 -6.64 17.95 0.52
C THR A 180 -6.69 17.51 -0.94
N GLU A 181 -5.61 17.62 -1.71
CA GLU A 181 -5.61 17.20 -3.12
C GLU A 181 -5.70 15.68 -3.24
N ALA A 182 -4.92 14.94 -2.44
CA ALA A 182 -5.00 13.49 -2.40
C ALA A 182 -6.40 13.02 -1.98
N ILE A 183 -7.01 13.67 -0.98
CA ILE A 183 -8.39 13.42 -0.57
C ILE A 183 -9.37 13.62 -1.74
N GLU A 184 -9.26 14.71 -2.48
CA GLU A 184 -10.14 14.96 -3.64
C GLU A 184 -9.98 13.91 -4.72
N ILE A 185 -8.75 13.42 -4.96
CA ILE A 185 -8.52 12.32 -5.90
C ILE A 185 -9.12 11.00 -5.42
N LEU A 186 -9.04 10.69 -4.12
CA LEU A 186 -9.69 9.50 -3.55
C LEU A 186 -11.22 9.60 -3.63
N LYS A 187 -11.79 10.77 -3.33
CA LYS A 187 -13.22 11.04 -3.48
C LYS A 187 -13.66 10.87 -4.93
N LYS A 188 -12.89 11.44 -5.87
CA LYS A 188 -13.14 11.30 -7.31
C LYS A 188 -13.13 9.83 -7.73
N ALA A 189 -12.12 9.06 -7.33
CA ALA A 189 -12.04 7.63 -7.65
C ALA A 189 -13.26 6.85 -7.12
N MET A 190 -13.66 7.09 -5.87
CA MET A 190 -14.83 6.43 -5.27
C MET A 190 -16.15 6.82 -5.98
N ASN A 191 -16.31 8.09 -6.32
CA ASN A 191 -17.49 8.57 -7.05
C ASN A 191 -17.55 8.02 -8.48
N ASP A 192 -16.42 8.00 -9.18
CA ASP A 192 -16.32 7.42 -10.53
C ASP A 192 -16.73 5.93 -10.49
N ILE A 193 -16.22 5.15 -9.52
CA ILE A 193 -16.63 3.75 -9.34
C ILE A 193 -18.14 3.65 -9.08
N LYS A 194 -18.67 4.46 -8.16
CA LYS A 194 -20.10 4.46 -7.80
C LYS A 194 -20.99 4.77 -9.00
N LEU A 195 -20.53 5.63 -9.90
CA LEU A 195 -21.22 6.01 -11.13
C LEU A 195 -20.94 5.06 -12.31
N SER A 196 -20.25 3.94 -12.10
CA SER A 196 -19.81 3.05 -13.18
C SER A 196 -19.01 3.81 -14.25
N MET A 197 -18.03 4.61 -13.84
CA MET A 197 -17.16 5.41 -14.70
C MET A 197 -15.69 5.25 -14.32
N VAL A 198 -14.81 5.63 -15.23
CA VAL A 198 -13.36 5.80 -14.99
C VAL A 198 -12.89 6.97 -15.85
N ASP A 199 -12.22 7.93 -15.21
CA ASP A 199 -11.61 9.07 -15.87
C ASP A 199 -10.27 8.66 -16.48
N ARG A 200 -10.34 8.19 -17.73
CA ARG A 200 -9.17 7.68 -18.44
C ARG A 200 -8.18 8.77 -18.78
N ASP A 201 -8.66 9.96 -19.12
CA ASP A 201 -7.82 11.08 -19.50
C ASP A 201 -6.98 11.51 -18.31
N PHE A 202 -7.59 11.65 -17.14
CA PHE A 202 -6.85 11.90 -15.91
C PHE A 202 -5.90 10.76 -15.56
N SER A 203 -6.36 9.50 -15.63
CA SER A 203 -5.55 8.33 -15.23
C SER A 203 -4.29 8.11 -16.09
N ASN A 204 -4.28 8.65 -17.31
CA ASN A 204 -3.16 8.57 -18.25
C ASN A 204 -2.42 9.90 -18.42
N SER A 205 -2.84 10.94 -17.68
CA SER A 205 -2.16 12.23 -17.70
C SER A 205 -0.83 12.18 -16.92
N ASP A 206 0.08 13.09 -17.28
CA ASP A 206 1.32 13.32 -16.54
C ASP A 206 1.11 14.04 -15.19
N HIS A 207 -0.14 14.22 -14.77
CA HIS A 207 -0.46 14.82 -13.48
C HIS A 207 0.12 13.97 -12.34
N ARG A 208 0.80 14.59 -11.38
CA ARG A 208 1.49 13.88 -10.27
C ARG A 208 0.59 12.93 -9.47
N LEU A 209 -0.72 13.21 -9.41
CA LEU A 209 -1.71 12.39 -8.70
C LEU A 209 -2.49 11.40 -9.60
N SER A 210 -2.21 11.32 -10.90
CA SER A 210 -2.85 10.31 -11.79
C SER A 210 -2.50 8.89 -11.33
N GLY A 211 -1.27 8.69 -10.85
CA GLY A 211 -0.81 7.45 -10.23
C GLY A 211 -1.60 7.06 -8.98
N LEU A 212 -2.01 8.03 -8.15
CA LEU A 212 -2.83 7.79 -6.96
C LEU A 212 -4.20 7.25 -7.36
N TYR A 213 -4.88 7.93 -8.27
CA TYR A 213 -6.19 7.52 -8.78
C TYR A 213 -6.15 6.08 -9.32
N LYS A 214 -5.18 5.80 -10.19
CA LYS A 214 -5.02 4.49 -10.83
C LYS A 214 -4.71 3.41 -9.80
N ASN A 215 -3.72 3.62 -8.94
CA ASN A 215 -3.29 2.61 -7.98
C ASN A 215 -4.34 2.34 -6.90
N PHE A 216 -5.08 3.36 -6.47
CA PHE A 216 -6.16 3.20 -5.51
C PHE A 216 -7.27 2.30 -6.05
N ILE A 217 -7.78 2.57 -7.27
CA ILE A 217 -8.79 1.72 -7.92
C ILE A 217 -8.29 0.27 -8.11
N LYS A 218 -7.04 0.09 -8.52
CA LYS A 218 -6.44 -1.25 -8.67
C LYS A 218 -6.45 -2.03 -7.35
N LYS A 219 -6.08 -1.37 -6.24
CA LYS A 219 -6.01 -2.00 -4.93
C LYS A 219 -7.38 -2.21 -4.29
N LEU A 220 -8.36 -1.36 -4.61
CA LEU A 220 -9.75 -1.53 -4.15
C LEU A 220 -10.35 -2.89 -4.51
N VAL A 221 -9.89 -3.53 -5.61
CA VAL A 221 -10.34 -4.89 -5.99
C VAL A 221 -10.16 -5.90 -4.84
N LYS A 222 -9.15 -5.73 -3.99
CA LYS A 222 -8.87 -6.62 -2.86
C LYS A 222 -9.93 -6.58 -1.78
N VAL A 223 -10.69 -5.49 -1.66
CA VAL A 223 -11.83 -5.38 -0.74
C VAL A 223 -12.83 -6.51 -0.97
N LYS A 224 -13.06 -6.91 -2.23
CA LYS A 224 -13.97 -8.00 -2.59
C LYS A 224 -13.55 -9.38 -2.08
N SER A 225 -12.27 -9.54 -1.74
CA SER A 225 -11.72 -10.82 -1.25
C SER A 225 -11.96 -11.06 0.24
N ILE A 226 -12.48 -10.06 0.94
CA ILE A 226 -12.81 -10.11 2.37
C ILE A 226 -14.15 -10.85 2.51
N PRO A 227 -14.19 -12.02 3.20
CA PRO A 227 -15.43 -12.74 3.41
C PRO A 227 -16.48 -11.89 4.15
N GLY A 228 -17.75 -12.06 3.77
CA GLY A 228 -18.86 -11.42 4.48
C GLY A 228 -19.08 -9.93 4.19
N ILE A 229 -18.17 -9.27 3.48
CA ILE A 229 -18.32 -7.84 3.17
C ILE A 229 -19.47 -7.58 2.19
N LYS A 230 -20.28 -6.59 2.51
CA LYS A 230 -21.40 -6.12 1.66
C LYS A 230 -21.23 -4.68 1.25
N VAL A 231 -20.58 -3.89 2.10
CA VAL A 231 -20.44 -2.45 1.92
C VAL A 231 -18.99 -2.08 2.22
N PHE A 232 -18.44 -1.22 1.37
CA PHE A 232 -17.19 -0.53 1.61
C PHE A 232 -17.44 0.98 1.55
N GLU A 233 -16.84 1.74 2.45
CA GLU A 233 -17.02 3.19 2.51
C GLU A 233 -15.69 3.89 2.76
N LEU A 234 -15.43 4.94 1.98
CA LEU A 234 -14.36 5.90 2.21
C LEU A 234 -14.93 7.08 2.99
N ILE A 235 -14.53 7.22 4.25
CA ILE A 235 -14.89 8.35 5.10
C ILE A 235 -13.72 9.35 5.05
N VAL A 236 -14.00 10.64 4.97
CA VAL A 236 -12.97 11.68 4.87
C VAL A 236 -12.97 12.51 6.14
N GLY A 237 -11.81 12.71 6.73
CA GLY A 237 -11.71 13.48 7.96
C GLY A 237 -12.46 12.85 9.13
N ASP A 238 -12.89 13.72 10.03
CA ASP A 238 -13.69 13.38 11.21
C ASP A 238 -15.20 13.38 10.93
N ASP A 239 -15.62 13.82 9.73
CA ASP A 239 -17.03 13.81 9.34
C ASP A 239 -17.46 12.37 9.00
N ASP A 240 -18.56 11.91 9.60
CA ASP A 240 -19.11 10.56 9.35
C ASP A 240 -19.85 10.44 8.00
N THR A 241 -19.70 11.43 7.12
CA THR A 241 -20.23 11.38 5.75
C THR A 241 -19.17 10.81 4.80
N GLY A 242 -19.27 9.53 4.47
CA GLY A 242 -18.39 8.86 3.52
C GLY A 242 -19.03 8.60 2.15
N ILE A 243 -18.18 8.24 1.18
CA ILE A 243 -18.63 7.73 -0.12
C ILE A 243 -18.76 6.22 -0.02
N LYS A 244 -20.01 5.77 0.05
CA LYS A 244 -20.38 4.36 0.21
C LYS A 244 -20.54 3.62 -1.12
N LEU A 245 -19.93 2.44 -1.20
CA LEU A 245 -20.10 1.43 -2.25
C LEU A 245 -20.85 0.22 -1.69
N SER A 246 -22.13 0.10 -2.06
CA SER A 246 -22.98 -1.05 -1.69
C SER A 246 -22.98 -2.15 -2.75
N ASP A 247 -22.59 -1.83 -3.99
CA ASP A 247 -22.38 -2.80 -5.05
C ASP A 247 -20.87 -2.91 -5.33
N LEU A 248 -20.25 -3.94 -4.75
CA LEU A 248 -18.82 -4.19 -4.90
C LEU A 248 -18.47 -4.78 -6.28
N SER A 249 -19.45 -5.12 -7.13
CA SER A 249 -19.17 -5.54 -8.52
C SER A 249 -18.58 -4.37 -9.33
N LEU A 250 -19.02 -3.15 -9.04
CA LEU A 250 -18.55 -1.90 -9.67
C LEU A 250 -17.04 -1.68 -9.57
N ILE A 251 -16.41 -2.18 -8.50
CA ILE A 251 -14.95 -2.09 -8.32
C ILE A 251 -14.22 -2.87 -9.41
N SER A 252 -14.71 -4.08 -9.75
CA SER A 252 -14.11 -4.89 -10.82
C SER A 252 -14.30 -4.24 -12.18
N ASP A 253 -15.49 -3.70 -12.44
CA ASP A 253 -15.80 -3.00 -13.68
C ASP A 253 -14.90 -1.77 -13.87
N ALA A 254 -14.74 -0.95 -12.83
CA ALA A 254 -13.83 0.19 -12.86
C ALA A 254 -12.39 -0.24 -13.10
N ASN A 255 -11.91 -1.29 -12.41
CA ASN A 255 -10.58 -1.82 -12.63
C ASN A 255 -10.39 -2.32 -14.07
N SER A 256 -11.34 -3.05 -14.64
CA SER A 256 -11.27 -3.46 -16.05
C SER A 256 -11.29 -2.26 -17.01
N ARG A 257 -12.06 -1.21 -16.71
CA ARG A 257 -12.13 0.01 -17.54
C ARG A 257 -10.86 0.85 -17.48
N LEU A 258 -10.07 0.79 -16.41
CA LEU A 258 -8.72 1.36 -16.38
C LEU A 258 -7.81 0.71 -17.43
N TYR A 259 -7.94 -0.61 -17.61
CA TYR A 259 -7.09 -1.35 -18.53
C TYR A 259 -7.62 -1.40 -19.95
N ASN A 260 -8.89 -1.12 -20.23
CA ASN A 260 -9.49 -1.27 -21.57
C ASN A 260 -9.03 -0.20 -22.59
N ARG A 261 -7.72 -0.04 -22.73
CA ARG A 261 -7.01 0.70 -23.76
C ARG A 261 -6.95 -0.16 -25.02
N GLN A 262 -7.32 0.44 -26.14
CA GLN A 262 -7.12 -0.17 -27.44
C GLN A 262 -5.62 -0.23 -27.75
N ILE A 263 -5.16 -1.38 -28.20
CA ILE A 263 -3.78 -1.59 -28.61
C ILE A 263 -3.73 -2.22 -30.00
N SER A 264 -2.72 -1.83 -30.78
CA SER A 264 -2.21 -2.63 -31.89
C SER A 264 -0.70 -2.74 -31.72
N ARG A 265 -0.21 -3.96 -31.52
CA ARG A 265 1.21 -4.22 -31.27
C ARG A 265 1.66 -5.51 -31.91
N VAL A 266 2.88 -5.49 -32.43
CA VAL A 266 3.55 -6.67 -32.95
C VAL A 266 4.19 -7.42 -31.79
N GLY A 267 3.97 -8.72 -31.73
CA GLY A 267 4.58 -9.60 -30.75
C GLY A 267 4.94 -10.95 -31.37
N LYS A 268 5.68 -11.73 -30.60
CA LYS A 268 6.13 -13.06 -30.98
C LYS A 268 5.29 -14.11 -30.26
N VAL A 269 4.70 -15.05 -30.99
CA VAL A 269 3.94 -16.14 -30.38
C VAL A 269 4.90 -17.00 -29.56
N HIS A 270 4.72 -17.04 -28.24
CA HIS A 270 5.57 -17.82 -27.34
C HIS A 270 4.93 -19.17 -26.99
N ARG A 271 3.60 -19.22 -26.84
CA ARG A 271 2.84 -20.47 -26.70
C ARG A 271 1.57 -20.42 -27.55
N PRO A 272 1.21 -21.52 -28.22
CA PRO A 272 0.01 -21.60 -29.04
C PRO A 272 -1.26 -21.38 -28.22
N ALA A 273 -2.36 -21.11 -28.90
CA ALA A 273 -3.66 -20.94 -28.28
C ALA A 273 -4.22 -22.27 -27.77
N PHE A 274 -4.58 -22.30 -26.48
CA PHE A 274 -5.31 -23.41 -25.86
C PHE A 274 -6.58 -22.89 -25.17
N SER A 275 -7.55 -23.77 -25.00
CA SER A 275 -8.78 -23.46 -24.27
C SER A 275 -8.48 -23.24 -22.78
N LEU A 276 -9.01 -22.16 -22.22
CA LEU A 276 -9.06 -21.94 -20.77
C LEU A 276 -10.49 -21.68 -20.28
N ILE A 277 -10.73 -22.00 -19.01
CA ILE A 277 -12.01 -22.13 -18.31
C ILE A 277 -12.87 -20.85 -18.42
N GLY A 278 -14.15 -21.01 -18.76
CA GLY A 278 -15.15 -19.93 -18.72
C GLY A 278 -16.41 -20.25 -19.53
N ASN A 279 -17.44 -19.43 -19.37
CA ASN A 279 -18.61 -19.40 -20.25
C ASN A 279 -18.93 -17.93 -20.59
N PRO A 280 -18.77 -17.49 -21.87
CA PRO A 280 -18.34 -18.25 -23.03
C PRO A 280 -16.89 -18.73 -22.94
N SER A 281 -16.55 -19.77 -23.70
CA SER A 281 -15.20 -20.32 -23.75
C SER A 281 -14.20 -19.26 -24.22
N ILE A 282 -13.09 -19.13 -23.51
CA ILE A 282 -11.98 -18.23 -23.86
C ILE A 282 -10.79 -19.08 -24.27
N TYR A 283 -10.19 -18.77 -25.41
CA TYR A 283 -8.91 -19.32 -25.82
C TYR A 283 -7.81 -18.35 -25.43
N SER A 284 -6.72 -18.88 -24.88
CA SER A 284 -5.58 -18.08 -24.45
C SER A 284 -4.33 -18.54 -25.17
N ALA A 285 -3.60 -17.60 -25.77
CA ALA A 285 -2.25 -17.80 -26.26
C ALA A 285 -1.27 -16.93 -25.47
N SER A 286 0.01 -17.30 -25.47
CA SER A 286 1.06 -16.46 -24.92
C SER A 286 1.81 -15.76 -26.05
N VAL A 287 1.88 -14.43 -26.00
CA VAL A 287 2.58 -13.58 -26.98
C VAL A 287 3.52 -12.65 -26.25
N ILE A 288 4.78 -12.60 -26.66
CA ILE A 288 5.77 -11.67 -26.14
C ILE A 288 5.70 -10.37 -26.93
N ILE A 289 5.35 -9.25 -26.28
CA ILE A 289 5.27 -7.91 -26.86
C ILE A 289 6.23 -7.02 -26.08
N ASP A 290 7.13 -6.32 -26.77
CA ASP A 290 8.14 -5.43 -26.17
C ASP A 290 8.94 -6.11 -25.03
N GLY A 291 9.27 -7.40 -25.21
CA GLY A 291 10.03 -8.20 -24.23
C GLY A 291 9.23 -8.68 -23.01
N LYS A 292 7.90 -8.44 -22.97
CA LYS A 292 7.01 -8.90 -21.89
C LYS A 292 6.02 -9.93 -22.40
N GLU A 293 5.78 -10.98 -21.62
CA GLU A 293 4.80 -12.01 -21.93
C GLU A 293 3.38 -11.52 -21.62
N PHE A 294 2.48 -11.63 -22.61
CA PHE A 294 1.06 -11.33 -22.47
C PHE A 294 0.22 -12.58 -22.75
N SER A 295 -0.83 -12.78 -21.94
CA SER A 295 -1.92 -13.70 -22.23
C SER A 295 -2.92 -13.03 -23.18
N VAL A 296 -2.98 -13.50 -24.42
CA VAL A 296 -3.90 -13.01 -25.45
C VAL A 296 -5.15 -13.89 -25.46
N HIS A 297 -6.26 -13.32 -24.98
CA HIS A 297 -7.56 -13.95 -24.86
C HIS A 297 -8.41 -13.72 -26.11
N ILE A 298 -9.00 -14.79 -26.64
CA ILE A 298 -9.92 -14.77 -27.76
C ILE A 298 -11.23 -15.42 -27.31
N LYS A 299 -12.34 -14.68 -27.41
CA LYS A 299 -13.66 -15.24 -27.12
C LYS A 299 -14.19 -16.01 -28.32
N THR A 300 -14.87 -17.13 -28.07
CA THR A 300 -15.47 -17.95 -29.13
C THR A 300 -16.59 -17.27 -29.92
N ASP A 301 -17.17 -16.18 -29.38
CA ASP A 301 -18.18 -15.37 -30.05
C ASP A 301 -17.58 -14.29 -30.97
N ASN A 302 -16.25 -14.17 -31.06
CA ASN A 302 -15.59 -13.27 -31.98
C ASN A 302 -15.75 -13.77 -33.42
N VAL A 303 -16.15 -12.88 -34.34
CA VAL A 303 -16.36 -13.19 -35.77
C VAL A 303 -15.11 -13.75 -36.45
N ASN A 304 -13.91 -13.36 -35.99
CA ASN A 304 -12.64 -13.82 -36.53
C ASN A 304 -12.01 -14.97 -35.72
N PHE A 305 -12.77 -15.61 -34.82
CA PHE A 305 -12.27 -16.63 -33.89
C PHE A 305 -11.40 -17.69 -34.57
N ASP A 306 -11.95 -18.43 -35.54
CA ASP A 306 -11.24 -19.52 -36.21
C ASP A 306 -9.95 -19.04 -36.90
N HIS A 307 -10.00 -17.84 -37.50
CA HIS A 307 -8.85 -17.26 -38.18
C HIS A 307 -7.72 -16.91 -37.22
N MET A 308 -8.05 -16.26 -36.09
CA MET A 308 -7.08 -15.87 -35.07
C MET A 308 -6.45 -17.09 -34.40
N ILE A 309 -7.25 -18.11 -34.08
CA ILE A 309 -6.77 -19.37 -33.51
C ILE A 309 -5.82 -20.08 -34.47
N ARG A 310 -6.17 -20.11 -35.76
CA ARG A 310 -5.29 -20.69 -36.78
C ARG A 310 -3.93 -19.98 -36.81
N ILE A 311 -3.93 -18.65 -36.87
CA ILE A 311 -2.68 -17.88 -36.85
C ILE A 311 -1.86 -18.23 -35.60
N LEU A 312 -2.45 -18.18 -34.41
CA LEU A 312 -1.70 -18.43 -33.17
C LEU A 312 -1.20 -19.87 -33.00
N ASN A 313 -1.79 -20.84 -33.69
CA ASN A 313 -1.42 -22.26 -33.59
C ASN A 313 -0.49 -22.74 -34.71
N GLU A 314 -0.25 -21.94 -35.74
CA GLU A 314 0.55 -22.34 -36.90
C GLU A 314 2.03 -22.56 -36.57
N ASN A 315 2.65 -21.61 -35.86
CA ASN A 315 4.05 -21.73 -35.46
C ASN A 315 4.33 -20.95 -34.18
N VAL A 316 5.09 -21.56 -33.28
CA VAL A 316 5.72 -20.85 -32.18
C VAL A 316 6.83 -19.97 -32.78
N GLU A 317 7.16 -18.85 -32.15
CA GLU A 317 8.16 -17.88 -32.60
C GLU A 317 7.75 -17.01 -33.82
N GLN A 318 6.56 -17.20 -34.41
CA GLN A 318 6.11 -16.30 -35.49
C GLN A 318 5.72 -14.91 -34.96
N LEU A 319 5.86 -13.90 -35.80
CA LEU A 319 5.43 -12.54 -35.49
C LEU A 319 3.96 -12.34 -35.86
N VAL A 320 3.20 -11.81 -34.91
CA VAL A 320 1.78 -11.50 -35.05
C VAL A 320 1.53 -10.07 -34.61
N GLU A 321 0.66 -9.36 -35.33
CA GLU A 321 0.06 -8.13 -34.86
C GLU A 321 -1.21 -8.46 -34.09
N VAL A 322 -1.26 -8.06 -32.82
CA VAL A 322 -2.41 -8.23 -31.93
C VAL A 322 -3.16 -6.91 -31.83
N GLU A 323 -4.37 -6.87 -32.39
CA GLU A 323 -5.32 -5.77 -32.27
C GLU A 323 -6.36 -6.14 -31.20
N GLY A 324 -6.50 -5.31 -30.17
CA GLY A 324 -7.43 -5.62 -29.09
C GLY A 324 -7.49 -4.59 -27.97
N TYR A 325 -7.96 -5.02 -26.82
CA TYR A 325 -8.04 -4.20 -25.61
C TYR A 325 -7.29 -4.86 -24.47
N THR A 326 -6.45 -4.11 -23.75
CA THR A 326 -5.85 -4.62 -22.51
C THR A 326 -6.95 -4.87 -21.47
N LYS A 327 -6.88 -5.99 -20.76
CA LYS A 327 -7.81 -6.34 -19.66
C LYS A 327 -7.12 -6.31 -18.29
N SER A 328 -5.81 -6.48 -18.30
CA SER A 328 -4.92 -6.36 -17.14
C SER A 328 -3.54 -5.90 -17.63
N GLU A 329 -2.56 -5.82 -16.74
CA GLU A 329 -1.16 -5.54 -17.11
C GLU A 329 -0.52 -6.63 -17.97
N ALA A 330 -1.05 -7.86 -17.92
CA ALA A 330 -0.50 -9.01 -18.63
C ALA A 330 -1.53 -9.71 -19.52
N THR A 331 -2.70 -9.11 -19.74
CA THR A 331 -3.79 -9.73 -20.50
C THR A 331 -4.34 -8.79 -21.56
N ILE A 332 -4.52 -9.30 -22.77
CA ILE A 332 -5.12 -8.61 -23.91
C ILE A 332 -6.32 -9.43 -24.37
N GLU A 333 -7.49 -8.82 -24.49
CA GLU A 333 -8.62 -9.40 -25.23
C GLU A 333 -8.48 -9.00 -26.70
N ALA A 334 -8.16 -9.97 -27.55
CA ALA A 334 -7.97 -9.76 -28.97
C ALA A 334 -9.31 -9.59 -29.69
N VAL A 335 -9.37 -8.54 -30.49
CA VAL A 335 -10.44 -8.32 -31.47
C VAL A 335 -10.02 -8.91 -32.82
N ASN A 336 -8.74 -8.84 -33.14
CA ASN A 336 -8.17 -9.36 -34.37
C ASN A 336 -6.68 -9.71 -34.19
N ILE A 337 -6.20 -10.68 -34.96
CA ILE A 337 -4.79 -11.07 -34.98
C ILE A 337 -4.39 -11.31 -36.43
N ARG A 338 -3.25 -10.75 -36.84
CA ARG A 338 -2.73 -10.88 -38.21
C ARG A 338 -1.29 -11.35 -38.17
N ARG A 339 -0.85 -12.08 -39.19
CA ARG A 339 0.58 -12.37 -39.37
C ARG A 339 1.32 -11.07 -39.69
N HIS A 340 2.46 -10.87 -39.04
CA HIS A 340 3.36 -9.77 -39.34
C HIS A 340 4.58 -10.32 -40.05
N TYR A 341 4.81 -9.89 -41.29
CA TYR A 341 5.98 -10.28 -42.07
C TYR A 341 7.01 -9.15 -42.01
N ILE A 342 8.23 -9.46 -41.59
CA ILE A 342 9.35 -8.57 -41.81
C ILE A 342 9.67 -8.67 -43.30
N VAL A 343 9.43 -7.60 -44.05
CA VAL A 343 9.98 -7.48 -45.40
C VAL A 343 11.46 -7.15 -45.20
N GLU A 344 12.31 -8.16 -45.29
CA GLU A 344 13.74 -7.92 -45.48
C GLU A 344 13.89 -7.26 -46.86
N ASN A 345 14.12 -5.95 -46.86
CA ASN A 345 14.63 -5.25 -48.03
C ASN A 345 16.05 -5.78 -48.25
N ASN A 346 16.17 -6.79 -49.10
CA ASN A 346 17.46 -7.21 -49.63
C ASN A 346 17.95 -6.11 -50.57
N GLU A 347 18.89 -5.29 -50.08
CA GLU A 347 19.76 -4.45 -50.91
C GLU A 347 20.68 -5.30 -51.80
#